data_AF-A0A847M2Q0-F1
#
_entry.id   AF-A0A847M2Q0-F1
#
_cell.length_a   1.000
_cell.length_b   1.000
_cell.length_c   1.000
_cell.angle_alpha   90.00
_cell.angle_beta   90.00
_cell.angle_gamma   90.00
#
_symmetry.space_group_name_H-M   'P 1'
#
loop_
_entity.id
_entity.type
_entity.pdbx_description
1 polymer ?
#
loop_
_entity_poly.entity_id
_entity_poly.type
_entity_poly.pdbx_seq_one_letter_code
_entity_poly.pdbx_strand_id
1 'polypeptide(L)'
;MNKKANTIVFMLVATLFNVVITVACFVLLLLLYGRLLAPLLPQETAAIGLPIVFIAAIVLSFVIYRYALKLFTKRFEAEKYFDPLIKSRRPPKRD
;
A
#
# COMPACT_ATOMS: atom_id res chain seq x y z
N MET A 1 -26.83 -10.33 4.13
CA MET A 1 -25.42 -10.75 4.25
C MET A 1 -24.87 -10.23 5.57
N ASN A 2 -24.17 -11.07 6.33
CA ASN A 2 -23.71 -10.73 7.68
C ASN A 2 -22.60 -9.67 7.60
N LYS A 3 -22.72 -8.55 8.31
CA LYS A 3 -21.78 -7.41 8.20
C LYS A 3 -20.31 -7.80 8.42
N LYS A 4 -20.08 -8.83 9.24
CA LYS A 4 -18.75 -9.43 9.48
C LYS A 4 -18.12 -10.03 8.21
N ALA A 5 -18.91 -10.65 7.34
CA ALA A 5 -18.40 -11.25 6.11
C ALA A 5 -17.90 -10.18 5.12
N ASN A 6 -18.62 -9.07 5.00
CA ASN A 6 -18.18 -7.94 4.15
C ASN A 6 -16.87 -7.33 4.63
N THR A 7 -16.67 -7.21 5.94
CA THR A 7 -15.43 -6.72 6.53
C THR A 7 -14.23 -7.63 6.24
N ILE A 8 -14.42 -8.96 6.34
CA ILE A 8 -13.36 -9.93 6.02
C ILE A 8 -12.98 -9.86 4.54
N VAL A 9 -13.98 -9.82 3.65
CA VAL A 9 -13.74 -9.69 2.20
C VAL A 9 -13.00 -8.38 1.88
N PHE A 10 -13.38 -7.26 2.51
CA PHE A 10 -12.67 -5.99 2.36
C PHE A 10 -11.21 -6.09 2.77
N MET A 11 -10.93 -6.71 3.92
CA MET A 11 -9.56 -6.89 4.41
C MET A 11 -8.72 -7.76 3.47
N LEU A 12 -9.31 -8.83 2.92
CA LEU A 12 -8.65 -9.69 1.93
C LEU A 12 -8.36 -8.92 0.63
N VAL A 13 -9.33 -8.17 0.10
CA VAL A 13 -9.15 -7.35 -1.10
C VAL A 13 -8.10 -6.26 -0.87
N ALA A 14 -8.13 -5.59 0.28
CA ALA A 14 -7.15 -4.57 0.63
C ALA A 14 -5.74 -5.14 0.76
N THR A 15 -5.61 -6.34 1.34
CA THR A 15 -4.32 -7.04 1.45
C THR A 15 -3.80 -7.44 0.08
N LEU A 16 -4.66 -8.01 -0.78
CA LEU A 16 -4.30 -8.37 -2.15
C LEU A 16 -3.85 -7.13 -2.93
N PHE A 17 -4.60 -6.03 -2.82
CA PHE A 17 -4.25 -4.76 -3.45
C PHE A 17 -2.89 -4.22 -2.95
N ASN A 18 -2.60 -4.32 -1.66
CA ASN A 18 -1.30 -3.92 -1.11
C ASN A 18 -0.14 -4.75 -1.66
N VAL A 19 -0.30 -6.07 -1.77
CA VAL A 19 0.71 -6.96 -2.39
C VAL A 19 0.93 -6.56 -3.85
N VAL A 20 -0.14 -6.33 -4.61
CA VAL A 20 -0.05 -5.91 -6.02
C VAL A 20 0.70 -4.59 -6.17
N ILE A 21 0.41 -3.58 -5.35
CA ILE A 21 1.13 -2.30 -5.38
C ILE A 21 2.61 -2.52 -5.05
N THR A 22 2.92 -3.34 -4.06
CA THR A 22 4.31 -3.59 -3.65
C THR A 22 5.09 -4.26 -4.76
N VAL A 23 4.53 -5.29 -5.40
CA VAL A 23 5.15 -5.95 -6.56
C VAL A 23 5.34 -4.97 -7.71
N ALA A 24 4.31 -4.16 -8.03
CA ALA A 24 4.40 -3.16 -9.09
C ALA A 24 5.51 -2.12 -8.81
N CYS A 25 5.59 -1.61 -7.58
CA CYS A 25 6.64 -0.67 -7.18
C CYS A 25 8.04 -1.31 -7.26
N PHE A 26 8.16 -2.56 -6.83
CA PHE A 26 9.42 -3.29 -6.88
C PHE A 26 9.91 -3.48 -8.30
N VAL A 27 9.04 -3.95 -9.20
CA VAL A 27 9.40 -4.12 -10.63
C VAL A 27 9.76 -2.78 -11.25
N LEU A 28 8.99 -1.72 -11.00
CA LEU A 28 9.29 -0.38 -11.52
C LEU A 28 10.65 0.14 -11.06
N LEU A 29 10.94 0.04 -9.76
CA LEU A 29 12.22 0.49 -9.22
C LEU A 29 13.39 -0.39 -9.67
N LEU A 30 13.17 -1.69 -9.84
CA LEU A 30 14.19 -2.60 -10.37
C LEU A 30 14.53 -2.25 -11.82
N LEU A 31 13.53 -1.96 -12.64
CA LEU A 31 13.74 -1.49 -14.02
C LEU A 31 14.45 -0.14 -14.05
N LEU A 32 14.06 0.81 -13.18
CA LEU A 32 14.74 2.10 -13.05
C LEU A 32 16.20 1.91 -12.63
N TYR A 33 16.46 1.09 -11.62
CA TYR A 33 17.79 0.80 -11.13
C TYR A 33 18.65 0.16 -12.22
N GLY A 34 18.16 -0.88 -12.89
CA GLY A 34 18.87 -1.58 -13.94
C GLY A 34 19.17 -0.71 -15.16
N ARG A 35 18.30 0.24 -15.50
CA ARG A 35 18.48 1.10 -16.69
C ARG A 35 19.25 2.38 -16.41
N LEU A 36 19.12 2.96 -15.22
CA LEU A 36 19.69 4.28 -14.89
C LEU A 36 20.91 4.19 -13.98
N LEU A 37 20.86 3.37 -12.92
CA LEU A 37 21.90 3.33 -11.88
C LEU A 37 22.95 2.25 -12.15
N ALA A 38 22.54 1.04 -12.54
CA ALA A 38 23.45 -0.08 -12.79
C ALA A 38 24.58 0.22 -13.80
N PRO A 39 24.36 0.94 -14.92
CA PRO A 39 25.46 1.29 -15.83
C PRO A 39 26.41 2.38 -15.31
N LEU A 40 26.02 3.13 -14.27
CA LEU A 40 26.82 4.19 -13.66
C LEU A 40 27.62 3.71 -12.45
N LEU A 41 27.30 2.54 -11.91
CA LEU A 41 27.82 2.04 -10.65
C LEU A 41 28.88 0.95 -10.85
N PRO A 42 29.91 0.86 -9.98
CA PRO A 42 30.87 -0.24 -9.98
C PRO A 42 30.18 -1.59 -9.71
N GLN A 43 30.64 -2.66 -10.35
CA GLN A 43 30.02 -4.00 -10.25
C GLN A 43 29.90 -4.51 -8.80
N GLU A 44 30.81 -4.10 -7.91
CA GLU A 44 30.80 -4.51 -6.50
C GLU A 44 29.60 -3.97 -5.72
N THR A 45 29.02 -2.84 -6.15
CA THR A 45 27.83 -2.25 -5.52
C THR A 45 26.53 -2.95 -5.94
N ALA A 46 26.56 -3.75 -7.00
CA ALA A 46 25.37 -4.44 -7.51
C ALA A 46 24.76 -5.41 -6.49
N ALA A 47 25.59 -6.04 -5.65
CA ALA A 47 25.15 -6.97 -4.62
C ALA A 47 24.28 -6.30 -3.54
N ILE A 48 24.54 -5.03 -3.24
CA ILE A 48 23.83 -4.26 -2.21
C ILE A 48 22.65 -3.49 -2.82
N GLY A 49 22.71 -3.19 -4.12
CA GLY A 49 21.67 -2.45 -4.84
C GLY A 49 20.30 -3.13 -4.80
N LEU A 50 20.25 -4.46 -4.93
CA LEU A 50 18.97 -5.20 -4.90
C LEU A 50 18.24 -5.09 -3.54
N PRO A 51 18.89 -5.33 -2.38
CA PRO A 51 18.29 -5.04 -1.07
C PRO A 51 17.80 -3.60 -0.93
N ILE A 52 18.56 -2.61 -1.42
CA ILE A 52 18.19 -1.20 -1.34
C ILE A 52 16.92 -0.92 -2.16
N VAL A 53 16.86 -1.42 -3.39
CA VAL A 53 15.68 -1.31 -4.26
C VAL A 53 14.46 -1.96 -3.62
N PHE A 54 14.65 -3.11 -2.96
CA PHE A 54 13.58 -3.80 -2.25
C PHE A 54 13.03 -2.96 -1.09
N ILE A 55 13.89 -2.40 -0.24
CA ILE A 55 13.46 -1.52 0.86
C ILE A 55 12.78 -0.27 0.30
N ALA A 56 13.34 0.35 -0.74
CA ALA A 56 12.75 1.51 -1.39
C ALA A 56 11.35 1.19 -1.95
N ALA A 57 11.15 0.00 -2.53
CA ALA A 57 9.86 -0.45 -3.03
C ALA A 57 8.80 -0.59 -1.93
N ILE A 58 9.17 -1.11 -0.76
CA ILE A 58 8.28 -1.21 0.39
C ILE A 58 7.86 0.18 0.89
N VAL A 59 8.82 1.09 1.03
CA VAL A 59 8.52 2.46 1.48
C VAL A 59 7.63 3.17 0.47
N LEU A 60 7.94 3.07 -0.82
CA LEU A 60 7.16 3.68 -1.89
C LEU A 60 5.76 3.08 -1.99
N SER A 61 5.64 1.75 -1.88
CA SER A 61 4.34 1.08 -1.93
C SER A 61 3.45 1.49 -0.77
N PHE A 62 4.00 1.68 0.43
CA PHE A 62 3.26 2.15 1.60
C PHE A 62 2.70 3.56 1.38
N VAL A 63 3.48 4.46 0.80
CA VAL A 63 3.03 5.82 0.46
C VAL A 63 1.91 5.76 -0.58
N ILE A 64 2.10 5.02 -1.67
CA ILE A 64 1.10 4.88 -2.75
C ILE A 64 -0.18 4.26 -2.21
N TYR A 65 -0.08 3.17 -1.43
CA TYR A 65 -1.23 2.53 -0.80
C TYR A 65 -1.99 3.49 0.11
N ARG A 66 -1.30 4.28 0.93
CA ARG A 66 -1.93 5.29 1.80
C ARG A 66 -2.71 6.33 1.00
N TYR A 67 -2.15 6.82 -0.11
CA TYR A 67 -2.84 7.76 -0.99
C TYR A 67 -4.02 7.12 -1.71
N ALA A 68 -3.86 5.91 -2.24
CA ALA A 68 -4.91 5.15 -2.91
C ALA A 68 -6.08 4.88 -1.95
N LEU A 69 -5.78 4.47 -0.71
CA LEU A 69 -6.78 4.22 0.32
C LEU A 69 -7.53 5.50 0.68
N LYS A 70 -6.83 6.63 0.85
CA LYS A 70 -7.45 7.94 1.12
C LYS A 70 -8.35 8.40 -0.03
N LEU A 71 -7.97 8.12 -1.27
CA LEU A 71 -8.78 8.43 -2.44
C LEU A 71 -10.02 7.53 -2.50
N PHE A 72 -9.85 6.23 -2.23
CA PHE A 72 -10.91 5.25 -2.21
C PHE A 72 -11.97 5.59 -1.15
N THR A 73 -11.54 5.89 0.08
CA THR A 73 -12.46 6.26 1.17
C THR A 73 -13.17 7.61 0.94
N LYS A 74 -12.58 8.52 0.15
CA LYS A 74 -13.24 9.76 -0.25
C LYS A 74 -14.28 9.56 -1.36
N ARG A 75 -14.06 8.58 -2.25
CA ARG A 75 -14.91 8.30 -3.43
C ARG A 75 -16.03 7.29 -3.14
N PHE A 76 -15.78 6.30 -2.28
CA PHE A 76 -16.75 5.31 -1.85
C PHE A 76 -17.20 5.64 -0.42
N GLU A 77 -18.51 5.78 -0.19
CA GLU A 77 -19.12 5.83 1.15
C GLU A 77 -18.90 4.49 1.86
N ALA A 78 -17.68 4.26 2.36
CA ALA A 78 -17.32 3.03 3.05
C ALA A 78 -18.23 2.79 4.28
N GLU A 79 -18.75 3.84 4.90
CA GLU A 79 -19.71 3.77 6.01
C GLU A 79 -21.03 3.08 5.64
N LYS A 80 -21.41 3.04 4.35
CA LYS A 80 -22.70 2.48 3.91
C LYS A 80 -22.68 0.97 3.75
N TYR A 81 -21.49 0.37 3.56
CA TYR A 81 -21.32 -1.06 3.27
C TYR A 81 -20.44 -1.81 4.27
N PHE A 82 -19.71 -1.09 5.13
CA PHE A 82 -18.79 -1.68 6.11
C PHE A 82 -19.17 -1.22 7.52
N ASP A 83 -19.34 -2.17 8.45
CA ASP A 83 -19.34 -1.81 9.87
C ASP A 83 -17.97 -1.19 10.20
N PRO A 84 -17.93 -0.12 11.00
CA PRO A 84 -16.69 0.57 11.32
C PRO A 84 -15.72 -0.42 12.01
N LEU A 85 -14.68 -0.81 11.27
CA LEU A 85 -13.54 -1.60 11.77
C LEU A 85 -12.86 -0.95 12.98
N ILE A 86 -12.94 0.39 13.04
CA ILE A 86 -12.51 1.19 14.17
C ILE A 86 -13.75 1.95 14.64
N LYS A 87 -14.36 1.49 15.73
CA LYS A 87 -15.39 2.25 16.44
C LYS A 87 -14.72 3.50 17.00
N SER A 88 -14.61 4.56 16.21
CA SER A 88 -14.18 5.86 16.67
C SER A 88 -15.12 6.25 17.80
N ARG A 89 -14.64 6.16 19.05
CA ARG A 89 -15.31 6.76 20.20
C ARG A 89 -15.27 8.26 19.97
N ARG A 90 -16.19 8.80 19.17
CA ARG A 90 -16.45 10.25 19.17
C ARG A 90 -16.84 10.56 20.62
N PRO A 91 -16.11 11.42 21.34
CA PRO A 91 -16.54 11.85 22.65
C PRO A 91 -17.93 12.50 22.50
N PRO A 92 -18.87 12.25 23.42
CA PRO A 92 -20.20 12.84 23.34
C PRO A 92 -20.04 14.36 23.29
N LYS A 93 -20.71 14.99 22.32
CA LYS A 93 -20.83 16.44 22.23
C LYS A 93 -21.45 16.89 23.55
N ARG A 94 -20.67 17.61 24.36
CA ARG A 94 -21.20 18.33 25.52
C ARG A 94 -21.94 19.54 24.97
N ASP A 95 -23.24 19.55 25.18
CA ASP A 95 -24.15 20.66 24.89
C ASP A 95 -23.80 21.88 25.75
#